data_AF-E3RCK9-F1
#
_entry.id   AF-E3RCK9-F1
#
_cell.length_a   1.000
_cell.length_b   1.000
_cell.length_c   1.000
_cell.angle_alpha   90.00
_cell.angle_beta   90.00
_cell.angle_gamma   90.00
#
_symmetry.space_group_name_H-M   'P 1'
#
loop_
_entity.id
_entity.type
_entity.pdbx_description
1 polymer ?
#
loop_
_entity_poly.entity_id
_entity_poly.type
_entity_poly.pdbx_seq_one_letter_code
_entity_poly.pdbx_strand_id
1 'polypeptide(L)'
;MKSEELPDMIMMSRYADIDLNESSIVILGCGHFFTSENLDGHIGLEDVYKVDTKSGRFVGLIENAELAASVPQCPNCREPIKQYVTQRYNRLINRAVIDEMSKHFIVSGQQELQQLKGQLDGLRNELENSRESVVPSEVIRIHREANPDMTMQFINDGIRNRSQGSINLMNSVKSLQLRIQAQHQPTYKLHQATVHAVAKTTPLDIGLSNLVIDASSESAKRDRDQRITLGGQLLEIKVRCLVLEDNFEIAHAVSLKRFAATLPLSFPGDSPGTKTEKFLQDCIKLIKECLLQSLPKLAVEVSLCYARIAHLFGSSGLAKDKDRARAMGYRNTAKELLERAKQLCKHSFHDREILLEAIISTVKILRSDFYEAVSKEELEAIKKAMVSGPGGIATHSGHWYKCVNGHPFAIGECGMPMQLARCPECGQPVGGQSHTAVAGVSRATEMEV
;
A
#
# COMPACT_ATOMS: atom_id res chain seq x y z
N MET A 1 -33.46 -21.71 -45.31
CA MET A 1 -32.96 -20.99 -46.49
C MET A 1 -31.63 -21.63 -46.89
N LYS A 2 -31.43 -21.89 -48.18
CA LYS A 2 -30.16 -22.44 -48.68
C LYS A 2 -29.08 -21.36 -48.50
N SER A 3 -27.88 -21.73 -48.07
CA SER A 3 -26.81 -20.75 -47.77
C SER A 3 -26.38 -19.90 -48.98
N GLU A 4 -26.76 -20.31 -50.19
CA GLU A 4 -26.52 -19.61 -51.47
C GLU A 4 -27.36 -18.32 -51.64
N GLU A 5 -28.41 -18.13 -50.84
CA GLU A 5 -29.34 -16.98 -50.95
C GLU A 5 -29.04 -15.86 -49.95
N LEU A 6 -28.03 -16.01 -49.09
CA LEU A 6 -27.64 -14.94 -48.16
C LEU A 6 -26.95 -13.82 -48.95
N PRO A 7 -27.40 -12.56 -48.84
CA PRO A 7 -26.69 -11.44 -49.46
C PRO A 7 -25.40 -11.13 -48.68
N ASP A 8 -24.35 -10.70 -49.40
CA ASP A 8 -23.18 -10.07 -48.78
C ASP A 8 -23.64 -8.83 -47.99
N MET A 9 -23.15 -8.67 -46.77
CA MET A 9 -23.59 -7.58 -45.87
C MET A 9 -23.11 -6.21 -46.33
N ILE A 10 -22.06 -6.13 -47.17
CA ILE A 10 -21.54 -4.87 -47.70
C ILE A 10 -22.14 -4.57 -49.09
N MET A 11 -22.14 -5.54 -50.00
CA MET A 11 -22.53 -5.32 -51.39
C MET A 11 -24.01 -5.65 -51.68
N MET A 12 -24.75 -6.24 -50.72
CA MET A 12 -26.15 -6.69 -50.87
C MET A 12 -26.40 -7.63 -52.08
N SER A 13 -25.33 -8.14 -52.69
CA SER A 13 -25.35 -9.08 -53.81
C SER A 13 -25.36 -10.52 -53.31
N ARG A 14 -25.95 -11.43 -54.09
CA ARG A 14 -26.01 -12.85 -53.73
C ARG A 14 -24.63 -13.46 -53.86
N TYR A 15 -24.26 -14.38 -52.95
CA TYR A 15 -22.98 -15.09 -53.03
C TYR A 15 -22.78 -15.86 -54.34
N ALA A 16 -23.86 -16.23 -55.04
CA ALA A 16 -23.81 -16.87 -56.36
C ALA A 16 -23.24 -15.96 -57.47
N ASP A 17 -23.28 -14.64 -57.28
CA ASP A 17 -22.88 -13.64 -58.28
C ASP A 17 -21.47 -13.09 -58.02
N ILE A 18 -20.75 -13.63 -57.02
CA ILE A 18 -19.42 -13.17 -56.61
C ILE A 18 -18.35 -14.04 -57.27
N ASP A 19 -17.41 -13.44 -58.00
CA ASP A 19 -16.24 -14.14 -58.52
C ASP A 19 -15.29 -14.50 -57.36
N LEU A 20 -15.14 -15.79 -57.10
CA LEU A 20 -14.27 -16.35 -56.06
C LEU A 20 -12.78 -16.08 -56.32
N ASN A 21 -12.39 -15.78 -57.56
CA ASN A 21 -11.02 -15.40 -57.90
C ASN A 21 -10.70 -13.94 -57.54
N GLU A 22 -11.71 -13.07 -57.53
CA GLU A 22 -11.56 -11.66 -57.18
C GLU A 22 -11.81 -11.41 -55.68
N SER A 23 -12.81 -12.10 -55.09
CA SER A 23 -13.22 -11.95 -53.69
C SER A 23 -13.12 -13.28 -52.94
N SER A 24 -11.98 -13.52 -52.29
CA SER A 24 -11.76 -14.78 -51.55
C SER A 24 -12.78 -14.94 -50.41
N ILE A 25 -13.30 -16.17 -50.23
CA ILE A 25 -14.24 -16.51 -49.16
C ILE A 25 -13.50 -17.11 -47.97
N VAL A 26 -13.91 -16.72 -46.77
CA VAL A 26 -13.44 -17.29 -45.51
C VAL A 26 -14.57 -18.11 -44.87
N ILE A 27 -14.29 -19.37 -44.56
CA ILE A 27 -15.22 -20.28 -43.87
C ILE A 27 -14.84 -20.32 -42.39
N LEU A 28 -15.80 -19.98 -41.52
CA LEU A 28 -15.63 -20.04 -40.07
C LEU A 28 -15.91 -21.45 -39.53
N GLY A 29 -15.41 -21.73 -38.33
CA GLY A 29 -15.61 -23.02 -37.65
C GLY A 29 -17.07 -23.35 -37.30
N CYS A 30 -17.96 -22.36 -37.33
CA CYS A 30 -19.40 -22.51 -37.15
C CYS A 30 -20.14 -22.89 -38.45
N GLY A 31 -19.42 -23.03 -39.57
CA GLY A 31 -19.99 -23.37 -40.89
C GLY A 31 -20.53 -22.17 -41.68
N HIS A 32 -20.53 -20.96 -41.11
CA HIS A 32 -20.83 -19.73 -41.84
C HIS A 32 -19.64 -19.29 -42.67
N PHE A 33 -19.90 -18.78 -43.87
CA PHE A 33 -18.89 -18.26 -44.78
C PHE A 33 -19.20 -16.80 -45.14
N PHE A 34 -18.13 -16.03 -45.38
CA PHE A 34 -18.20 -14.60 -45.67
C PHE A 34 -17.11 -14.25 -46.69
N THR A 35 -17.31 -13.18 -47.46
CA THR A 35 -16.22 -12.58 -48.23
C THR A 35 -15.14 -12.04 -47.29
N SER A 36 -13.89 -12.14 -47.72
CA SER A 36 -12.73 -11.64 -46.96
C SER A 36 -12.86 -10.16 -46.61
N GLU A 37 -13.31 -9.33 -47.53
CA GLU A 37 -13.51 -7.89 -47.32
C GLU A 37 -14.56 -7.59 -46.25
N ASN A 38 -15.69 -8.28 -46.28
CA ASN A 38 -16.77 -8.10 -45.32
C ASN A 38 -16.36 -8.55 -43.92
N LEU A 39 -15.71 -9.71 -43.82
CA LEU A 39 -15.29 -10.23 -42.53
C LEU A 39 -14.10 -9.45 -41.94
N ASP A 40 -13.17 -8.98 -42.78
CA ASP A 40 -12.04 -8.13 -42.34
C ASP A 40 -12.54 -6.78 -41.78
N GLY A 41 -13.53 -6.16 -42.44
CA GLY A 41 -14.16 -4.93 -41.97
C GLY A 41 -14.97 -5.13 -40.69
N HIS A 42 -15.77 -6.20 -40.60
CA HIS A 42 -16.56 -6.50 -39.40
C HIS A 42 -15.70 -6.86 -38.18
N ILE A 43 -14.58 -7.54 -38.38
CA ILE A 43 -13.67 -7.94 -37.29
C ILE A 43 -12.72 -6.79 -36.88
N GLY A 44 -12.56 -5.76 -37.72
CA GLY A 44 -11.68 -4.62 -37.43
C GLY A 44 -10.21 -4.95 -37.67
N LEU A 45 -9.87 -5.56 -38.81
CA LEU A 45 -8.46 -5.88 -39.12
C LEU A 45 -7.56 -4.64 -39.20
N GLU A 46 -8.16 -3.49 -39.54
CA GLU A 46 -7.54 -2.17 -39.55
C GLU A 46 -7.05 -1.70 -38.17
N ASP A 47 -7.52 -2.28 -37.07
CA ASP A 47 -7.08 -1.94 -35.70
C ASP A 47 -5.71 -2.53 -35.35
N VAL A 48 -5.22 -3.47 -36.17
CA VAL A 48 -4.01 -4.27 -35.89
C VAL A 48 -2.98 -4.19 -37.02
N TYR A 49 -3.42 -3.91 -38.25
CA TYR A 49 -2.55 -3.79 -39.42
C TYR A 49 -2.69 -2.43 -40.10
N LYS A 50 -1.57 -1.82 -40.47
CA LYS A 50 -1.54 -0.62 -41.30
C LYS A 50 -1.85 -0.99 -42.74
N VAL A 51 -2.88 -0.39 -43.31
CA VAL A 51 -3.27 -0.57 -44.72
C VAL A 51 -2.66 0.57 -45.55
N ASP A 52 -2.03 0.23 -46.67
CA ASP A 52 -1.61 1.23 -47.66
C ASP A 52 -2.84 1.80 -48.38
N THR A 53 -3.07 3.09 -48.20
CA THR A 53 -4.15 3.85 -48.87
C THR A 53 -4.17 3.75 -50.40
N LYS A 54 -3.06 3.36 -51.05
CA LYS A 54 -2.96 3.27 -52.51
C LYS A 54 -3.08 1.85 -53.08
N SER A 55 -2.79 0.81 -52.30
CA SER A 55 -2.75 -0.58 -52.77
C SER A 55 -3.67 -1.52 -52.03
N GLY A 56 -4.29 -1.08 -50.92
CA GLY A 56 -5.16 -1.91 -50.08
C GLY A 56 -4.42 -3.04 -49.36
N ARG A 57 -3.08 -3.08 -49.44
CA ARG A 57 -2.25 -4.13 -48.84
C ARG A 57 -1.83 -3.76 -47.42
N PHE A 58 -1.72 -4.77 -46.56
CA PHE A 58 -1.19 -4.62 -45.20
C PHE A 58 0.34 -4.41 -45.24
N VAL A 59 0.80 -3.24 -44.81
CA VAL A 59 2.22 -2.80 -44.93
C VAL A 59 2.98 -2.95 -43.62
N GLY A 60 2.26 -3.02 -42.50
CA GLY A 60 2.90 -3.05 -41.19
C GLY A 60 1.94 -3.31 -40.07
N LEU A 61 2.49 -3.40 -38.87
CA LEU A 61 1.76 -3.67 -37.64
C LEU A 61 1.40 -2.35 -36.96
N ILE A 62 0.23 -2.32 -36.32
CA ILE A 62 -0.14 -1.26 -35.41
C ILE A 62 0.12 -1.74 -33.98
N GLU A 63 0.92 -0.97 -33.24
CA GLU A 63 1.08 -1.11 -31.81
C GLU A 63 0.03 -0.24 -31.12
N ASN A 64 -1.14 -0.80 -30.87
CA ASN A 64 -2.20 -0.12 -30.13
C ASN A 64 -2.14 -0.52 -28.64
N ALA A 65 -1.92 0.47 -27.77
CA ALA A 65 -1.85 0.29 -26.32
C ALA A 65 -3.25 0.16 -25.65
N GLU A 66 -4.33 0.35 -26.41
CA GLU A 66 -5.70 0.27 -25.91
C GLU A 66 -6.17 -1.20 -25.82
N LEU A 67 -7.06 -1.50 -24.86
CA LEU A 67 -7.65 -2.83 -24.71
C LEU A 67 -8.37 -3.19 -26.02
N ALA A 68 -8.10 -4.37 -26.57
CA ALA A 68 -8.78 -4.86 -27.73
C ALA A 68 -10.29 -4.99 -27.47
N ALA A 69 -11.06 -4.77 -28.54
CA ALA A 69 -12.44 -5.20 -28.62
C ALA A 69 -12.54 -6.71 -28.29
N SER A 70 -13.67 -7.10 -27.72
CA SER A 70 -14.01 -8.49 -27.37
C SER A 70 -13.59 -9.50 -28.44
N VAL A 71 -13.29 -10.74 -28.01
CA VAL A 71 -12.93 -11.85 -28.92
C VAL A 71 -13.88 -11.86 -30.11
N PRO A 72 -13.37 -11.82 -31.36
CA PRO A 72 -14.20 -11.65 -32.55
C PRO A 72 -15.18 -12.80 -32.69
N GLN A 73 -16.43 -12.46 -33.00
CA GLN A 73 -17.55 -13.38 -33.06
C GLN A 73 -18.10 -13.45 -34.49
N CYS A 74 -18.68 -14.59 -34.84
CA CYS A 74 -19.42 -14.74 -36.09
C CYS A 74 -20.59 -13.75 -36.14
N PRO A 75 -20.76 -12.96 -37.21
CA PRO A 75 -21.89 -12.03 -37.35
C PRO A 75 -23.26 -12.70 -37.23
N ASN A 76 -23.39 -13.94 -37.70
CA ASN A 76 -24.68 -14.64 -37.79
C ASN A 76 -25.05 -15.36 -36.49
N CYS A 77 -24.12 -16.12 -35.90
CA CYS A 77 -24.41 -16.96 -34.73
C CYS A 77 -23.75 -16.49 -33.44
N ARG A 78 -22.90 -15.45 -33.50
CA ARG A 78 -22.11 -14.93 -32.38
C ARG A 78 -21.13 -15.93 -31.76
N GLU A 79 -20.91 -17.08 -32.39
CA GLU A 79 -19.90 -18.03 -31.94
C GLU A 79 -18.49 -17.41 -32.09
N PRO A 80 -17.62 -17.46 -31.06
CA PRO A 80 -16.25 -16.96 -31.14
C PRO A 80 -15.47 -17.61 -32.28
N ILE A 81 -14.74 -16.80 -33.04
CA ILE A 81 -13.92 -17.27 -34.15
C ILE A 81 -12.71 -18.02 -33.59
N LYS A 82 -12.56 -19.28 -34.01
CA LYS A 82 -11.54 -20.19 -33.48
C LYS A 82 -10.24 -20.08 -34.28
N GLN A 83 -9.14 -19.84 -33.56
CA GLN A 83 -7.79 -19.64 -34.12
C GLN A 83 -7.32 -20.79 -35.03
N TYR A 84 -7.71 -22.03 -34.74
CA TYR A 84 -7.30 -23.21 -35.50
C TYR A 84 -8.00 -23.35 -36.86
N VAL A 85 -9.14 -22.68 -37.06
CA VAL A 85 -9.90 -22.76 -38.32
C VAL A 85 -9.45 -21.67 -39.29
N THR A 86 -9.22 -20.46 -38.80
CA THR A 86 -8.88 -19.30 -39.65
C THR A 86 -7.64 -18.60 -39.11
N GLN A 87 -6.48 -18.89 -39.70
CA GLN A 87 -5.20 -18.31 -39.28
C GLN A 87 -5.08 -16.80 -39.58
N ARG A 88 -5.89 -16.26 -40.50
CA ARG A 88 -5.89 -14.83 -40.88
C ARG A 88 -6.11 -13.91 -39.67
N TYR A 89 -7.05 -14.26 -38.78
CA TYR A 89 -7.47 -13.44 -37.63
C TYR A 89 -6.67 -13.73 -36.35
N ASN A 90 -5.64 -14.58 -36.43
CA ASN A 90 -4.91 -15.11 -35.29
C ASN A 90 -4.35 -14.01 -34.36
N ARG A 91 -3.79 -12.94 -34.92
CA ARG A 91 -3.23 -11.83 -34.12
C ARG A 91 -4.29 -11.10 -33.31
N LEU A 92 -5.46 -10.84 -33.91
CA LEU A 92 -6.56 -10.14 -33.26
C LEU A 92 -7.19 -11.02 -32.18
N ILE A 93 -7.37 -12.32 -32.46
CA ILE A 93 -7.83 -13.31 -31.48
C ILE A 93 -6.84 -13.41 -30.31
N ASN A 94 -5.54 -13.56 -30.57
CA ASN A 94 -4.53 -13.64 -29.51
C ASN A 94 -4.50 -12.38 -28.65
N ARG A 95 -4.59 -11.20 -29.26
CA ARG A 95 -4.66 -9.92 -28.53
C ARG A 95 -5.91 -9.88 -27.64
N ALA A 96 -7.08 -10.21 -28.17
CA ALA A 96 -8.32 -10.23 -27.39
C ALA A 96 -8.29 -11.27 -26.25
N VAL A 97 -7.72 -12.45 -26.49
CA VAL A 97 -7.54 -13.49 -25.46
C VAL A 97 -6.56 -13.02 -24.37
N ILE A 98 -5.44 -12.39 -24.73
CA ILE A 98 -4.51 -11.78 -23.76
C ILE A 98 -5.24 -10.76 -22.91
N ASP A 99 -5.95 -9.84 -23.54
CA ASP A 99 -6.63 -8.76 -22.85
C ASP A 99 -7.72 -9.30 -21.91
N GLU A 100 -8.49 -10.32 -22.30
CA GLU A 100 -9.46 -10.98 -21.42
C GLU A 100 -8.78 -11.72 -20.26
N MET A 101 -7.69 -12.44 -20.51
CA MET A 101 -6.94 -13.10 -19.46
C MET A 101 -6.32 -12.09 -18.47
N SER A 102 -5.78 -10.98 -18.96
CA SER A 102 -5.25 -9.88 -18.14
C SER A 102 -6.34 -9.18 -17.35
N LYS A 103 -7.52 -8.92 -17.95
CA LYS A 103 -8.69 -8.40 -17.21
C LYS A 103 -9.10 -9.35 -16.09
N HIS A 104 -9.28 -10.63 -16.38
CA HIS A 104 -9.66 -11.62 -15.37
C HIS A 104 -8.61 -11.72 -14.25
N PHE A 105 -7.34 -11.70 -14.61
CA PHE A 105 -6.23 -11.69 -13.65
C PHE A 105 -6.26 -10.44 -12.75
N ILE A 106 -6.43 -9.24 -13.33
CA ILE A 106 -6.50 -7.98 -12.58
C ILE A 106 -7.71 -7.98 -11.64
N VAL A 107 -8.89 -8.36 -12.13
CA VAL A 107 -10.13 -8.37 -11.32
C VAL A 107 -10.03 -9.38 -10.18
N SER A 108 -9.63 -10.62 -10.48
CA SER A 108 -9.44 -11.67 -9.47
C SER A 108 -8.37 -11.29 -8.45
N GLY A 109 -7.24 -10.74 -8.90
CA GLY A 109 -6.16 -10.28 -8.02
C GLY A 109 -6.59 -9.10 -7.14
N GLN A 110 -7.38 -8.16 -7.65
CA GLN A 110 -7.93 -7.05 -6.87
C GLN A 110 -8.92 -7.53 -5.80
N GLN A 111 -9.83 -8.44 -6.16
CA GLN A 111 -10.78 -9.03 -5.21
C GLN A 111 -10.06 -9.73 -4.07
N GLU A 112 -9.06 -10.54 -4.38
CA GLU A 112 -8.29 -11.26 -3.37
C GLU A 112 -7.46 -10.31 -2.49
N LEU A 113 -6.83 -9.29 -3.07
CA LEU A 113 -6.16 -8.23 -2.31
C LEU A 113 -7.12 -7.50 -1.37
N GLN A 114 -8.35 -7.23 -1.80
CA GLN A 114 -9.37 -6.57 -0.98
C GLN A 114 -9.82 -7.48 0.18
N GLN A 115 -10.01 -8.78 -0.08
CA GLN A 115 -10.35 -9.75 0.94
C GLN A 115 -9.27 -9.83 2.02
N LEU A 116 -8.00 -9.95 1.63
CA LEU A 116 -6.90 -10.03 2.58
C LEU A 116 -6.67 -8.71 3.33
N LYS A 117 -6.95 -7.56 2.71
CA LYS A 117 -6.98 -6.26 3.42
C LYS A 117 -8.06 -6.26 4.51
N GLY A 118 -9.26 -6.75 4.21
CA GLY A 118 -10.32 -6.91 5.21
C GLY A 118 -9.91 -7.82 6.37
N GLN A 119 -9.20 -8.93 6.08
CA GLN A 119 -8.63 -9.79 7.12
C GLN A 119 -7.55 -9.09 7.95
N LEU A 120 -6.72 -8.24 7.33
CA LEU A 120 -5.73 -7.42 8.05
C LEU A 120 -6.40 -6.43 9.01
N ASP A 121 -7.47 -5.76 8.57
CA ASP A 121 -8.21 -4.81 9.41
C ASP A 121 -8.92 -5.53 10.56
N GLY A 122 -9.50 -6.72 10.32
CA GLY A 122 -10.03 -7.59 11.36
C GLY A 122 -8.97 -7.98 12.39
N LEU A 123 -7.80 -8.43 11.93
CA LEU A 123 -6.69 -8.79 12.79
C LEU A 123 -6.17 -7.61 13.62
N ARG A 124 -6.12 -6.39 13.05
CA ARG A 124 -5.75 -5.18 13.80
C ARG A 124 -6.70 -4.97 14.99
N ASN A 125 -8.02 -5.03 14.75
CA ASN A 125 -9.00 -4.86 15.81
C ASN A 125 -8.92 -5.94 16.88
N GLU A 126 -8.68 -7.21 16.48
CA GLU A 126 -8.48 -8.32 17.42
C GLU A 126 -7.25 -8.09 18.32
N LEU A 127 -6.14 -7.61 17.75
CA LEU A 127 -4.92 -7.31 18.49
C LEU A 127 -5.10 -6.14 19.46
N GLU A 128 -5.78 -5.07 19.04
CA GLU A 128 -6.10 -3.92 19.89
C GLU A 128 -6.97 -4.33 21.09
N ASN A 129 -8.06 -5.06 20.84
CA ASN A 129 -9.00 -5.49 21.87
C ASN A 129 -8.38 -6.48 22.86
N SER A 130 -7.53 -7.39 22.40
CA SER A 130 -6.89 -8.36 23.29
C SER A 130 -5.62 -7.82 23.96
N ARG A 131 -5.22 -6.56 23.73
CA ARG A 131 -3.97 -6.01 24.28
C ARG A 131 -4.02 -5.91 25.81
N GLU A 132 -5.14 -5.50 26.36
CA GLU A 132 -5.34 -5.33 27.82
C GLU A 132 -5.29 -6.66 28.57
N SER A 133 -5.65 -7.78 27.92
CA SER A 133 -5.64 -9.10 28.55
C SER A 133 -4.25 -9.76 28.56
N VAL A 134 -3.31 -9.31 27.72
CA VAL A 134 -1.98 -9.93 27.60
C VAL A 134 -1.01 -9.42 28.66
N VAL A 135 -1.07 -8.13 28.99
CA VAL A 135 -0.16 -7.51 29.98
C VAL A 135 -0.91 -7.33 31.30
N PRO A 136 -0.94 -8.32 32.20
CA PRO A 136 -1.72 -8.27 33.44
C PRO A 136 -1.40 -7.02 34.28
N SER A 137 -2.43 -6.48 34.93
CA SER A 137 -2.33 -5.27 35.77
C SER A 137 -1.49 -5.49 37.02
N GLU A 138 -1.47 -6.71 37.55
CA GLU A 138 -0.68 -7.10 38.72
C GLU A 138 0.18 -8.34 38.43
N VAL A 139 1.26 -8.49 39.20
CA VAL A 139 2.12 -9.68 39.16
C VAL A 139 1.32 -10.88 39.67
N ILE A 140 1.36 -11.99 38.93
CA ILE A 140 0.70 -13.25 39.31
C ILE A 140 1.23 -13.71 40.67
N ARG A 141 0.32 -13.92 41.62
CA ARG A 141 0.65 -14.41 42.96
C ARG A 141 0.42 -15.90 43.07
N ILE A 142 1.42 -16.62 43.58
CA ILE A 142 1.35 -18.06 43.86
C ILE A 142 1.68 -18.23 45.33
N HIS A 143 0.84 -18.96 46.10
CA HIS A 143 1.01 -19.12 47.55
C HIS A 143 1.20 -17.79 48.31
N ARG A 144 0.57 -16.71 47.83
CA ARG A 144 0.67 -15.31 48.32
C ARG A 144 2.01 -14.59 48.04
N GLU A 145 2.94 -15.22 47.34
CA GLU A 145 4.19 -14.61 46.88
C GLU A 145 4.05 -14.11 45.44
N ALA A 146 4.58 -12.92 45.15
CA ALA A 146 4.61 -12.38 43.80
C ALA A 146 5.64 -13.15 42.96
N ASN A 147 5.19 -13.78 41.86
CA ASN A 147 6.07 -14.52 40.96
C ASN A 147 6.18 -13.79 39.60
N PRO A 148 7.24 -12.99 39.40
CA PRO A 148 7.43 -12.24 38.17
C PRO A 148 7.74 -13.14 36.97
N ASP A 149 8.37 -14.30 37.16
CA ASP A 149 8.71 -15.23 36.07
C ASP A 149 7.46 -15.95 35.53
N MET A 150 6.52 -16.33 36.39
CA MET A 150 5.21 -16.86 35.94
C MET A 150 4.38 -15.81 35.20
N THR A 151 4.48 -14.55 35.61
CA THR A 151 3.84 -13.43 34.90
C THR A 151 4.43 -13.25 33.51
N MET A 152 5.76 -13.37 33.37
CA MET A 152 6.43 -13.33 32.07
C MET A 152 6.10 -14.53 31.18
N GLN A 153 5.93 -15.73 31.73
CA GLN A 153 5.47 -16.90 30.97
C GLN A 153 4.07 -16.68 30.40
N PHE A 154 3.13 -16.18 31.21
CA PHE A 154 1.77 -15.84 30.75
C PHE A 154 1.79 -14.81 29.62
N ILE A 155 2.61 -13.76 29.74
CA ILE A 155 2.79 -12.76 28.69
C ILE A 155 3.32 -13.40 27.41
N ASN A 156 4.38 -14.22 27.50
CA ASN A 156 4.98 -14.89 26.35
C ASN A 156 4.01 -15.86 25.65
N ASP A 157 3.21 -16.61 26.41
CA ASP A 157 2.18 -17.49 25.87
C ASP A 157 1.06 -16.70 25.18
N GLY A 158 0.65 -15.57 25.78
CA GLY A 158 -0.30 -14.63 25.18
C GLY A 158 0.19 -14.07 23.83
N ILE A 159 1.45 -13.64 23.76
CA ILE A 159 2.10 -13.18 22.52
C ILE A 159 2.10 -14.30 21.47
N ARG A 160 2.46 -15.53 21.85
CA ARG A 160 2.52 -16.67 20.94
C ARG A 160 1.15 -16.98 20.36
N ASN A 161 0.11 -17.03 21.19
CA ASN A 161 -1.25 -17.32 20.75
C ASN A 161 -1.77 -16.25 19.76
N ARG A 162 -1.52 -14.97 20.04
CA ARG A 162 -1.89 -13.85 19.16
C ARG A 162 -1.14 -13.87 17.82
N SER A 163 0.11 -14.32 17.82
CA SER A 163 0.91 -14.37 16.60
C SER A 163 0.38 -15.35 15.56
N GLN A 164 -0.45 -16.34 15.95
CA GLN A 164 -0.97 -17.34 15.04
C GLN A 164 -1.85 -16.75 13.93
N GLY A 165 -2.71 -15.77 14.25
CA GLY A 165 -3.53 -15.07 13.26
C GLY A 165 -2.69 -14.32 12.24
N SER A 166 -1.62 -13.66 12.70
CA SER A 166 -0.66 -12.96 11.85
C SER A 166 0.13 -13.91 10.93
N ILE A 167 0.54 -15.08 11.45
CA ILE A 167 1.25 -16.11 10.68
C ILE A 167 0.34 -16.68 9.58
N ASN A 168 -0.92 -16.96 9.90
CA ASN A 168 -1.89 -17.47 8.93
C ASN A 168 -2.12 -16.46 7.81
N LEU A 169 -2.33 -15.18 8.15
CA LEU A 169 -2.48 -14.11 7.16
C LEU A 169 -1.24 -13.94 6.29
N MET A 170 -0.05 -13.98 6.90
CA MET A 170 1.23 -13.91 6.16
C MET A 170 1.38 -15.08 5.16
N ASN A 171 0.96 -16.29 5.53
CA ASN A 171 0.98 -17.44 4.63
C ASN A 171 -0.01 -17.28 3.46
N SER A 172 -1.20 -16.74 3.72
CA SER A 172 -2.17 -16.40 2.67
C SER A 172 -1.61 -15.36 1.70
N VAL A 173 -0.95 -14.32 2.20
CA VAL A 173 -0.29 -13.29 1.38
C VAL A 173 0.83 -13.90 0.53
N LYS A 174 1.67 -14.79 1.09
CA LYS A 174 2.70 -15.50 0.33
C LYS A 174 2.11 -16.40 -0.75
N SER A 175 1.00 -17.09 -0.46
CA SER A 175 0.29 -17.90 -1.45
C SER A 175 -0.22 -17.05 -2.60
N LEU A 176 -0.80 -15.88 -2.31
CA LEU A 176 -1.22 -14.90 -3.29
C LEU A 176 -0.04 -14.42 -4.16
N GLN A 177 1.07 -14.02 -3.53
CA GLN A 177 2.26 -13.58 -4.26
C GLN A 177 2.81 -14.66 -5.18
N LEU A 178 2.86 -15.92 -4.74
CA LEU A 178 3.26 -17.05 -5.58
C LEU A 178 2.38 -17.18 -6.82
N ARG A 179 1.05 -17.02 -6.68
CA ARG A 179 0.12 -17.06 -7.82
C ARG A 179 0.21 -15.85 -8.75
N ILE A 180 0.70 -14.71 -8.27
CA ILE A 180 0.87 -13.47 -9.04
C ILE A 180 2.25 -13.37 -9.71
N GLN A 181 3.24 -14.14 -9.23
CA GLN A 181 4.59 -14.14 -9.80
C GLN A 181 4.57 -14.35 -11.32
N ALA A 182 5.56 -13.78 -12.00
CA ALA A 182 5.66 -13.68 -13.46
C ALA A 182 5.34 -14.98 -14.21
N GLN A 183 5.58 -16.14 -13.60
CA GLN A 183 5.26 -17.46 -14.17
C GLN A 183 3.77 -17.72 -14.41
N HIS A 184 2.88 -16.96 -13.78
CA HIS A 184 1.43 -17.10 -13.89
C HIS A 184 0.75 -15.94 -14.62
N GLN A 185 1.52 -14.92 -15.03
CA GLN A 185 1.00 -13.81 -15.82
C GLN A 185 0.54 -14.30 -17.21
N PRO A 186 -0.55 -13.76 -17.76
CA PRO A 186 -1.07 -14.14 -19.08
C PRO A 186 -0.03 -14.04 -20.20
N THR A 187 0.78 -12.99 -20.18
CA THR A 187 1.91 -12.74 -21.08
C THR A 187 2.96 -13.85 -21.03
N TYR A 188 3.31 -14.32 -19.83
CA TYR A 188 4.26 -15.42 -19.67
C TYR A 188 3.68 -16.78 -20.08
N LYS A 189 2.40 -17.05 -19.79
CA LYS A 189 1.72 -18.28 -20.26
C LYS A 189 1.68 -18.36 -21.79
N LEU A 190 1.46 -17.24 -22.45
CA LEU A 190 1.54 -17.15 -23.91
C LEU A 190 2.96 -17.26 -24.44
N HIS A 191 3.94 -16.65 -23.77
CA HIS A 191 5.35 -16.87 -24.09
C HIS A 191 5.70 -18.36 -24.01
N GLN A 192 5.33 -19.06 -22.93
CA GLN A 192 5.52 -20.51 -22.79
C GLN A 192 4.79 -21.31 -23.88
N ALA A 193 3.53 -20.97 -24.18
CA ALA A 193 2.77 -21.65 -25.24
C ALA A 193 3.40 -21.43 -26.62
N THR A 194 3.92 -20.24 -26.89
CA THR A 194 4.62 -19.89 -28.13
C THR A 194 5.94 -20.63 -28.24
N VAL A 195 6.77 -20.61 -27.18
CA VAL A 195 8.04 -21.34 -27.12
C VAL A 195 7.81 -22.85 -27.29
N HIS A 196 6.79 -23.41 -26.64
CA HIS A 196 6.45 -24.83 -26.77
C HIS A 196 5.93 -25.21 -28.18
N ALA A 197 5.18 -24.32 -28.84
CA ALA A 197 4.73 -24.52 -30.22
C ALA A 197 5.90 -24.41 -31.24
N VAL A 198 6.81 -23.46 -31.03
CA VAL A 198 8.02 -23.27 -31.84
C VAL A 198 8.98 -24.46 -31.68
N ALA A 199 9.17 -24.94 -30.44
CA ALA A 199 9.99 -26.12 -30.14
C ALA A 199 9.44 -27.41 -30.77
N LYS A 200 8.14 -27.49 -31.06
CA LYS A 200 7.52 -28.61 -31.78
C LYS A 200 7.69 -28.54 -33.30
N THR A 201 7.97 -27.36 -33.86
CA THR A 201 7.90 -27.11 -35.31
C THR A 201 9.26 -26.80 -35.95
N THR A 202 10.29 -26.47 -35.16
CA THR A 202 11.64 -26.14 -35.67
C THR A 202 12.74 -26.72 -34.79
N PRO A 203 13.91 -27.11 -35.36
CA PRO A 203 15.09 -27.45 -34.57
C PRO A 203 15.47 -26.29 -33.65
N LEU A 204 15.76 -26.60 -32.38
CA LEU A 204 16.00 -25.64 -31.29
C LEU A 204 16.90 -24.46 -31.67
N ASP A 205 17.95 -24.69 -32.46
CA ASP A 205 18.96 -23.68 -32.83
C ASP A 205 18.40 -22.55 -33.72
N ILE A 206 17.44 -22.87 -34.60
CA ILE A 206 16.79 -21.93 -35.53
C ILE A 206 15.61 -21.22 -34.84
N GLY A 207 14.92 -21.93 -33.93
CA GLY A 207 13.83 -21.36 -33.13
C GLY A 207 14.30 -20.28 -32.16
N LEU A 208 15.48 -20.44 -31.55
CA LEU A 208 16.06 -19.46 -30.62
C LEU A 208 16.54 -18.17 -31.31
N SER A 209 17.04 -18.27 -32.55
CA SER A 209 17.56 -17.11 -33.30
C SER A 209 16.43 -16.20 -33.84
N ASN A 210 15.22 -16.75 -34.05
CA ASN A 210 14.03 -16.00 -34.44
C ASN A 210 13.26 -15.38 -33.25
N LEU A 211 13.64 -15.70 -32.02
CA LEU A 211 13.03 -15.17 -30.78
C LEU A 211 13.68 -13.87 -30.30
N VAL A 212 14.62 -13.29 -31.07
CA VAL A 212 15.13 -11.94 -30.80
C VAL A 212 14.04 -10.94 -31.18
N ILE A 213 13.06 -10.83 -30.29
CA ILE A 213 12.25 -9.63 -30.17
C ILE A 213 13.26 -8.56 -29.78
N ASP A 214 13.59 -7.69 -30.72
CA ASP A 214 14.29 -6.46 -30.42
C ASP A 214 13.44 -5.77 -29.36
N ALA A 215 13.87 -5.86 -28.10
CA ALA A 215 13.16 -5.31 -26.97
C ALA A 215 13.32 -3.80 -27.08
N SER A 216 12.59 -3.19 -28.01
CA SER A 216 12.35 -1.76 -28.02
C SER A 216 11.86 -1.44 -26.62
N SER A 217 12.72 -0.74 -25.87
CA SER A 217 12.63 -0.44 -24.45
C SER A 217 11.33 0.24 -23.99
N GLU A 218 10.35 0.39 -24.88
CA GLU A 218 9.07 1.06 -24.67
C GLU A 218 7.91 0.07 -24.42
N SER A 219 7.92 -1.14 -24.98
CA SER A 219 6.84 -2.13 -24.76
C SER A 219 6.88 -2.77 -23.36
N ALA A 220 8.05 -2.77 -22.71
CA ALA A 220 8.23 -3.21 -21.32
C ALA A 220 7.73 -2.19 -20.27
N LYS A 221 7.39 -0.95 -20.66
CA LYS A 221 7.18 0.16 -19.71
C LYS A 221 5.82 0.19 -19.01
N ARG A 222 4.85 -0.65 -19.38
CA ARG A 222 3.51 -0.62 -18.74
C ARG A 222 2.91 -2.01 -18.64
N ASP A 223 3.62 -2.90 -17.96
CA ASP A 223 3.05 -4.19 -17.57
C ASP A 223 1.93 -3.92 -16.54
N ARG A 224 0.67 -3.93 -17.01
CA ARG A 224 -0.53 -3.57 -16.22
C ARG A 224 -0.67 -4.40 -14.95
N ASP A 225 -0.01 -5.56 -14.93
CA ASP A 225 -0.02 -6.56 -13.89
C ASP A 225 0.82 -6.17 -12.66
N GLN A 226 1.76 -5.22 -12.79
CA GLN A 226 2.65 -4.83 -11.69
C GLN A 226 1.92 -4.17 -10.52
N ARG A 227 0.73 -3.58 -10.75
CA ARG A 227 -0.10 -3.04 -9.66
C ARG A 227 -0.53 -4.12 -8.68
N ILE A 228 -0.83 -5.32 -9.18
CA ILE A 228 -1.25 -6.45 -8.36
C ILE A 228 -0.04 -7.05 -7.65
N THR A 229 1.08 -7.21 -8.37
CA THR A 229 2.35 -7.71 -7.81
C THR A 229 2.88 -6.82 -6.68
N LEU A 230 3.03 -5.51 -6.93
CA LEU A 230 3.47 -4.53 -5.94
C LEU A 230 2.41 -4.35 -4.84
N GLY A 231 1.13 -4.50 -5.16
CA GLY A 231 0.05 -4.51 -4.17
C GLY A 231 0.14 -5.67 -3.17
N GLY A 232 0.51 -6.87 -3.64
CA GLY A 232 0.75 -8.03 -2.78
C GLY A 232 1.99 -7.87 -1.90
N GLN A 233 3.05 -7.26 -2.40
CA GLN A 233 4.24 -6.92 -1.60
C GLN A 233 3.94 -5.85 -0.56
N LEU A 234 3.14 -4.84 -0.90
CA LEU A 234 2.68 -3.83 0.06
C LEU A 234 1.86 -4.48 1.18
N LEU A 235 0.97 -5.41 0.85
CA LEU A 235 0.17 -6.11 1.86
C LEU A 235 1.06 -6.91 2.82
N GLU A 236 2.10 -7.56 2.32
CA GLU A 236 3.11 -8.23 3.14
C GLU A 236 3.82 -7.25 4.10
N ILE A 237 4.24 -6.09 3.59
CA ILE A 237 4.82 -5.01 4.41
C ILE A 237 3.82 -4.55 5.48
N LYS A 238 2.53 -4.39 5.14
CA LYS A 238 1.50 -3.98 6.10
C LYS A 238 1.27 -5.00 7.22
N VAL A 239 1.24 -6.30 6.89
CA VAL A 239 1.14 -7.37 7.90
C VAL A 239 2.36 -7.33 8.82
N ARG A 240 3.57 -7.22 8.27
CA ARG A 240 4.81 -7.10 9.06
C ARG A 240 4.83 -5.83 9.92
N CYS A 241 4.32 -4.72 9.40
CA CYS A 241 4.18 -3.45 10.12
C CYS A 241 3.27 -3.64 11.34
N LEU A 242 2.09 -4.24 11.17
CA LEU A 242 1.15 -4.51 12.26
C LEU A 242 1.77 -5.40 13.35
N VAL A 243 2.48 -6.47 12.96
CA VAL A 243 3.15 -7.37 13.91
C VAL A 243 4.27 -6.65 14.67
N LEU A 244 5.05 -5.79 14.00
CA LEU A 244 6.10 -5.03 14.66
C LEU A 244 5.51 -3.97 15.60
N GLU A 245 4.44 -3.28 15.21
CA GLU A 245 3.71 -2.33 16.05
C GLU A 245 3.26 -2.98 17.35
N ASP A 246 2.54 -4.10 17.24
CA ASP A 246 2.05 -4.86 18.41
C ASP A 246 3.21 -5.28 19.32
N ASN A 247 4.29 -5.80 18.75
CA ASN A 247 5.46 -6.21 19.51
C ASN A 247 6.14 -5.04 20.24
N PHE A 248 6.26 -3.87 19.61
CA PHE A 248 6.85 -2.69 20.23
C PHE A 248 5.95 -2.12 21.33
N GLU A 249 4.64 -2.11 21.13
CA GLU A 249 3.69 -1.68 22.15
C GLU A 249 3.68 -2.60 23.37
N ILE A 250 3.67 -3.91 23.17
CA ILE A 250 3.75 -4.89 24.25
C ILE A 250 5.08 -4.74 24.99
N ALA A 251 6.20 -4.62 24.26
CA ALA A 251 7.50 -4.41 24.89
C ALA A 251 7.56 -3.12 25.71
N HIS A 252 6.99 -2.03 25.20
CA HIS A 252 6.89 -0.77 25.92
C HIS A 252 6.01 -0.89 27.18
N ALA A 253 4.85 -1.52 27.07
CA ALA A 253 3.94 -1.75 28.20
C ALA A 253 4.58 -2.61 29.31
N VAL A 254 5.34 -3.65 28.94
CA VAL A 254 6.10 -4.49 29.87
C VAL A 254 7.24 -3.70 30.53
N SER A 255 7.96 -2.88 29.74
CA SER A 255 9.07 -2.05 30.23
C SER A 255 8.62 -1.03 31.29
N LEU A 256 7.47 -0.38 31.07
CA LEU A 256 6.89 0.58 32.02
C LEU A 256 6.59 -0.05 33.39
N LYS A 257 6.16 -1.32 33.41
CA LYS A 257 5.79 -2.03 34.64
C LYS A 257 6.99 -2.54 35.46
N ARG A 258 8.22 -2.45 34.93
CA ARG A 258 9.48 -2.81 35.62
C ARG A 258 9.44 -4.14 36.38
N PHE A 259 8.93 -5.19 35.76
CA PHE A 259 8.97 -6.53 36.35
C PHE A 259 10.44 -6.94 36.60
N ALA A 260 10.79 -7.26 37.84
CA ALA A 260 12.09 -7.81 38.20
C ALA A 260 12.13 -9.33 37.91
N ALA A 261 11.81 -9.70 36.67
CA ALA A 261 11.82 -11.09 36.21
C ALA A 261 13.21 -11.49 35.68
N THR A 262 13.59 -12.74 35.86
CA THR A 262 14.79 -13.31 35.24
C THR A 262 14.53 -13.76 33.80
N LEU A 263 13.26 -14.08 33.49
CA LEU A 263 12.85 -14.52 32.16
C LEU A 263 12.75 -13.35 31.16
N PRO A 264 13.44 -13.39 30.00
CA PRO A 264 13.33 -12.35 28.99
C PRO A 264 11.99 -12.42 28.24
N LEU A 265 11.54 -11.26 27.74
CA LEU A 265 10.41 -11.17 26.83
C LEU A 265 10.76 -11.88 25.51
N SER A 266 9.95 -12.87 25.14
CA SER A 266 10.18 -13.72 23.97
C SER A 266 9.13 -13.45 22.91
N PHE A 267 9.59 -13.07 21.71
CA PHE A 267 8.73 -12.91 20.54
C PHE A 267 8.96 -14.07 19.58
N PRO A 268 7.94 -14.51 18.83
CA PRO A 268 8.08 -15.58 17.84
C PRO A 268 9.15 -15.24 16.79
N GLY A 269 10.25 -16.00 16.76
CA GLY A 269 11.40 -15.79 15.85
C GLY A 269 12.43 -14.79 16.38
N ASP A 270 12.95 -13.93 15.50
CA ASP A 270 13.96 -12.92 15.88
C ASP A 270 13.39 -11.78 16.75
N SER A 271 14.26 -11.11 17.52
CA SER A 271 13.90 -9.92 18.31
C SER A 271 13.29 -8.80 17.43
N PRO A 272 12.39 -7.96 17.97
CA PRO A 272 11.80 -6.85 17.22
C PRO A 272 12.85 -5.90 16.61
N GLY A 273 13.96 -5.67 17.31
CA GLY A 273 15.04 -4.80 16.85
C GLY A 273 15.78 -5.35 15.61
N THR A 274 16.08 -6.64 15.57
CA THR A 274 16.75 -7.26 14.41
C THR A 274 15.82 -7.40 13.21
N LYS A 275 14.52 -7.61 13.43
CA LYS A 275 13.51 -7.60 12.36
C LYS A 275 13.29 -6.23 11.74
N THR A 276 13.45 -5.17 12.54
CA THR A 276 13.23 -3.78 12.10
C THR A 276 14.18 -3.39 10.97
N GLU A 277 15.47 -3.72 11.08
CA GLU A 277 16.45 -3.37 10.04
C GLU A 277 16.11 -3.99 8.67
N LYS A 278 15.82 -5.31 8.65
CA LYS A 278 15.38 -6.02 7.45
C LYS A 278 14.10 -5.39 6.89
N PHE A 279 13.12 -5.11 7.75
CA PHE A 279 11.86 -4.47 7.35
C PHE A 279 12.05 -3.09 6.71
N LEU A 280 12.88 -2.24 7.30
CA LEU A 280 13.14 -0.90 6.79
C LEU A 280 13.88 -0.96 5.43
N GLN A 281 14.81 -1.91 5.25
CA GLN A 281 15.47 -2.14 3.96
C GLN A 281 14.47 -2.59 2.88
N ASP A 282 13.59 -3.54 3.21
CA ASP A 282 12.54 -4.03 2.29
C ASP A 282 11.59 -2.89 1.88
N CYS A 283 11.20 -2.02 2.82
CA CYS A 283 10.40 -0.82 2.54
C CYS A 283 11.10 0.10 1.54
N ILE A 284 12.39 0.39 1.73
CA ILE A 284 13.16 1.25 0.80
C ILE A 284 13.22 0.65 -0.60
N LYS A 285 13.43 -0.67 -0.70
CA LYS A 285 13.44 -1.38 -1.99
C LYS A 285 12.08 -1.25 -2.69
N LEU A 286 10.98 -1.53 -1.98
CA LEU A 286 9.63 -1.44 -2.52
C LEU A 286 9.25 -0.02 -2.93
N ILE A 287 9.66 1.00 -2.17
CA ILE A 287 9.44 2.41 -2.55
C ILE A 287 10.12 2.72 -3.88
N LYS A 288 11.36 2.28 -4.09
CA LYS A 288 12.09 2.49 -5.36
C LYS A 288 11.37 1.80 -6.52
N GLU A 289 10.90 0.57 -6.34
CA GLU A 289 10.14 -0.16 -7.35
C GLU A 289 8.81 0.53 -7.70
N CYS A 290 8.06 0.99 -6.68
CA CYS A 290 6.82 1.75 -6.90
C CYS A 290 7.05 3.07 -7.64
N LEU A 291 8.18 3.76 -7.39
CA LEU A 291 8.54 5.00 -8.08
C LEU A 291 8.91 4.74 -9.55
N LEU A 292 9.67 3.67 -9.83
CA LEU A 292 10.01 3.27 -11.21
C LEU A 292 8.74 2.97 -12.03
N GLN A 293 7.74 2.34 -11.41
CA GLN A 293 6.49 1.97 -12.07
C GLN A 293 5.39 3.03 -11.98
N SER A 294 5.73 4.25 -11.51
CA SER A 294 4.79 5.38 -11.41
C SER A 294 3.52 5.06 -10.60
N LEU A 295 3.65 4.36 -9.48
CA LEU A 295 2.56 4.02 -8.55
C LEU A 295 2.67 4.83 -7.24
N PRO A 296 2.29 6.12 -7.23
CA PRO A 296 2.52 7.02 -6.10
C PRO A 296 1.74 6.61 -4.84
N LYS A 297 0.52 6.07 -4.97
CA LYS A 297 -0.29 5.63 -3.82
C LYS A 297 0.45 4.57 -2.99
N LEU A 298 0.97 3.52 -3.65
CA LEU A 298 1.67 2.44 -2.97
C LEU A 298 2.95 2.96 -2.30
N ALA A 299 3.71 3.82 -2.98
CA ALA A 299 4.93 4.42 -2.42
C ALA A 299 4.65 5.25 -1.15
N VAL A 300 3.54 6.01 -1.13
CA VAL A 300 3.10 6.78 0.04
C VAL A 300 2.75 5.87 1.21
N GLU A 301 1.97 4.82 0.98
CA GLU A 301 1.57 3.86 2.03
C GLU A 301 2.80 3.15 2.65
N VAL A 302 3.77 2.71 1.83
CA VAL A 302 5.01 2.12 2.35
C VAL A 302 5.83 3.13 3.14
N SER A 303 5.88 4.39 2.70
CA SER A 303 6.61 5.46 3.41
C SER A 303 6.01 5.73 4.79
N LEU A 304 4.67 5.66 4.92
CA LEU A 304 3.99 5.76 6.20
C LEU A 304 4.30 4.56 7.12
N CYS A 305 4.30 3.33 6.60
CA CYS A 305 4.72 2.15 7.36
C CYS A 305 6.17 2.25 7.85
N TYR A 306 7.08 2.71 6.99
CA TYR A 306 8.48 2.96 7.36
C TYR A 306 8.56 3.95 8.52
N ALA A 307 7.88 5.09 8.40
CA ALA A 307 7.89 6.15 9.39
C ALA A 307 7.34 5.72 10.75
N ARG A 308 6.24 4.95 10.76
CA ARG A 308 5.63 4.40 11.98
C ARG A 308 6.59 3.49 12.73
N ILE A 309 7.21 2.53 12.04
CA ILE A 309 8.17 1.61 12.67
C ILE A 309 9.45 2.33 13.09
N ALA A 310 9.96 3.27 12.30
CA ALA A 310 11.13 4.06 12.67
C ALA A 310 10.88 4.89 13.94
N HIS A 311 9.67 5.43 14.10
CA HIS A 311 9.26 6.11 15.33
C HIS A 311 9.21 5.16 16.54
N LEU A 312 8.51 4.03 16.42
CA LEU A 312 8.38 3.04 17.50
C LEU A 312 9.71 2.42 17.92
N PHE A 313 10.61 2.18 16.97
CA PHE A 313 11.96 1.71 17.27
C PHE A 313 12.72 2.72 18.15
N GLY A 314 12.54 4.02 17.90
CA GLY A 314 13.15 5.08 18.70
C GLY A 314 12.50 5.30 20.07
N SER A 315 11.19 5.13 20.20
CA SER A 315 10.44 5.39 21.43
C SER A 315 10.31 4.19 22.38
N SER A 316 10.45 2.96 21.88
CA SER A 316 10.22 1.73 22.66
C SER A 316 11.19 1.46 23.82
N GLY A 317 12.26 2.25 23.98
CA GLY A 317 13.23 2.10 25.08
C GLY A 317 14.07 0.82 25.05
N LEU A 318 13.86 -0.05 24.06
CA LEU A 318 14.64 -1.28 23.79
C LEU A 318 16.02 -0.99 23.18
N ALA A 319 16.19 0.20 22.63
CA ALA A 319 17.44 0.66 22.04
C ALA A 319 18.49 0.91 23.13
N LYS A 320 19.55 0.09 23.15
CA LYS A 320 20.74 0.36 23.98
C LYS A 320 21.43 1.63 23.45
N ASP A 321 22.39 2.20 24.18
CA ASP A 321 23.09 3.43 23.74
C ASP A 321 23.69 3.35 22.32
N LYS A 322 24.11 2.15 21.88
CA LYS A 322 24.59 1.88 20.51
C LYS A 322 23.50 1.96 19.43
N ASP A 323 22.23 1.83 19.81
CA ASP A 323 21.08 1.77 18.92
C ASP A 323 20.42 3.14 18.72
N ARG A 324 20.73 4.11 19.59
CA ARG A 324 20.25 5.50 19.45
C ARG A 324 20.73 6.14 18.15
N ALA A 325 22.00 5.94 17.79
CA ALA A 325 22.54 6.44 16.51
C ALA A 325 21.80 5.84 15.30
N ARG A 326 21.47 4.54 15.37
CA ARG A 326 20.69 3.84 14.32
C ARG A 326 19.26 4.35 14.25
N ALA A 327 18.60 4.52 15.40
CA ALA A 327 17.25 5.09 15.49
C ALA A 327 17.18 6.51 14.90
N MET A 328 18.19 7.35 15.17
CA MET A 328 18.29 8.68 14.54
C MET A 328 18.45 8.59 13.02
N GLY A 329 19.29 7.68 12.52
CA GLY A 329 19.45 7.45 11.08
C GLY A 329 18.14 7.05 10.40
N TYR A 330 17.40 6.09 10.97
CA TYR A 330 16.09 5.69 10.47
C TYR A 330 15.08 6.84 10.52
N ARG A 331 15.08 7.63 11.59
CA ARG A 331 14.19 8.80 11.71
C ARG A 331 14.47 9.87 10.66
N ASN A 332 15.74 10.14 10.37
CA ASN A 332 16.11 11.09 9.32
C ASN A 332 15.68 10.59 7.95
N THR A 333 15.90 9.29 7.68
CA THR A 333 15.45 8.65 6.44
C THR A 333 13.91 8.70 6.31
N ALA A 334 13.19 8.47 7.40
CA ALA A 334 11.72 8.59 7.44
C ALA A 334 11.25 10.01 7.08
N LYS A 335 11.91 11.05 7.59
CA LYS A 335 11.59 12.45 7.25
C LYS A 335 11.78 12.71 5.75
N GLU A 336 12.89 12.26 5.17
CA GLU A 336 13.15 12.41 3.74
C GLU A 336 12.11 11.68 2.88
N LEU A 337 11.75 10.44 3.27
CA LEU A 337 10.73 9.66 2.58
C LEU A 337 9.34 10.30 2.66
N LEU A 338 8.96 10.85 3.83
CA LEU A 338 7.67 11.53 3.99
C LEU A 338 7.59 12.85 3.22
N GLU A 339 8.69 13.62 3.12
CA GLU A 339 8.72 14.81 2.26
C GLU A 339 8.57 14.43 0.79
N ARG A 340 9.24 13.35 0.33
CA ARG A 340 9.01 12.81 -1.02
C ARG A 340 7.58 12.34 -1.21
N ALA A 341 6.99 11.63 -0.24
CA ALA A 341 5.60 11.19 -0.27
C ALA A 341 4.63 12.38 -0.39
N LYS A 342 4.90 13.48 0.33
CA LYS A 342 4.14 14.73 0.22
C LYS A 342 4.21 15.33 -1.19
N GLN A 343 5.36 15.25 -1.86
CA GLN A 343 5.47 15.67 -3.27
C GLN A 343 4.67 14.76 -4.21
N LEU A 344 4.68 13.44 -3.98
CA LEU A 344 3.86 12.49 -4.76
C LEU A 344 2.36 12.78 -4.60
N CYS A 345 1.94 13.18 -3.40
CA CYS A 345 0.60 13.68 -3.11
C CYS A 345 0.27 15.02 -3.78
N LYS A 346 1.09 15.57 -4.70
CA LYS A 346 0.65 16.66 -5.59
C LYS A 346 -0.16 16.14 -6.78
N HIS A 347 0.11 14.91 -7.21
CA HIS A 347 -0.61 14.24 -8.28
C HIS A 347 -1.94 13.67 -7.76
N SER A 348 -2.96 13.60 -8.62
CA SER A 348 -4.27 13.06 -8.29
C SER A 348 -4.26 11.53 -8.24
N PHE A 349 -4.62 10.95 -7.08
CA PHE A 349 -4.89 9.52 -6.93
C PHE A 349 -5.90 9.30 -5.77
N HIS A 350 -6.52 8.11 -5.72
CA HIS A 350 -7.56 7.74 -4.75
C HIS A 350 -7.05 7.77 -3.29
N ASP A 351 -7.83 8.32 -2.36
CA ASP A 351 -7.52 8.52 -0.92
C ASP A 351 -6.39 9.50 -0.61
N ARG A 352 -6.03 10.36 -1.57
CA ARG A 352 -4.95 11.35 -1.43
C ARG A 352 -5.07 12.22 -0.17
N GLU A 353 -6.26 12.73 0.13
CA GLU A 353 -6.49 13.65 1.24
C GLU A 353 -6.24 12.97 2.59
N ILE A 354 -6.81 11.76 2.76
CA ILE A 354 -6.61 10.92 3.95
C ILE A 354 -5.12 10.59 4.14
N LEU A 355 -4.43 10.21 3.07
CA LEU A 355 -3.00 9.91 3.14
C LEU A 355 -2.15 11.17 3.40
N LEU A 356 -2.55 12.33 2.88
CA LEU A 356 -1.84 13.59 3.12
C LEU A 356 -1.98 14.01 4.59
N GLU A 357 -3.17 13.90 5.18
CA GLU A 357 -3.40 14.12 6.61
C GLU A 357 -2.56 13.15 7.46
N ALA A 358 -2.50 11.88 7.08
CA ALA A 358 -1.67 10.88 7.75
C ALA A 358 -0.17 11.19 7.65
N ILE A 359 0.32 11.72 6.52
CA ILE A 359 1.70 12.19 6.38
C ILE A 359 1.94 13.37 7.32
N ILE A 360 1.05 14.36 7.34
CA ILE A 360 1.20 15.56 8.16
C ILE A 360 1.23 15.20 9.65
N SER A 361 0.33 14.32 10.11
CA SER A 361 0.29 13.85 11.49
C SER A 361 1.56 13.08 11.86
N THR A 362 2.01 12.18 10.99
CA THR A 362 3.24 11.38 11.21
C THR A 362 4.48 12.27 11.24
N VAL A 363 4.59 13.27 10.36
CA VAL A 363 5.68 14.26 10.39
C VAL A 363 5.67 15.05 11.70
N LYS A 364 4.48 15.42 12.21
CA LYS A 364 4.35 16.10 13.51
C LYS A 364 4.87 15.23 14.66
N ILE A 365 4.48 13.96 14.70
CA ILE A 365 4.96 12.99 15.70
C ILE A 365 6.48 12.79 15.60
N LEU A 366 7.01 12.65 14.38
CA LEU A 366 8.45 12.55 14.13
C LEU A 366 9.22 13.85 14.42
N ARG A 367 8.54 14.97 14.65
CA ARG A 367 9.13 16.23 15.12
C ARG A 367 8.96 16.43 16.62
N SER A 368 7.90 15.91 17.26
CA SER A 368 7.59 16.21 18.65
C SER A 368 8.42 15.47 19.69
N ASP A 369 9.04 14.33 19.35
CA ASP A 369 9.61 13.50 20.43
C ASP A 369 11.13 13.50 20.46
N PHE A 370 11.70 14.21 21.45
CA PHE A 370 12.75 13.70 22.33
C PHE A 370 12.55 14.27 23.75
N TYR A 371 12.37 13.39 24.73
CA TYR A 371 13.05 13.58 26.01
C TYR A 371 14.52 13.23 25.73
N GLU A 372 15.37 14.25 25.62
CA GLU A 372 16.78 14.03 25.96
C GLU A 372 16.82 13.53 27.41
N ALA A 373 17.61 12.49 27.68
CA ALA A 373 17.89 12.11 29.05
C ALA A 373 18.69 13.26 29.68
N VAL A 374 17.96 14.18 30.32
CA VAL A 374 18.50 15.32 31.06
C VAL A 374 19.66 14.81 31.90
N SER A 375 20.86 15.38 31.69
CA SER A 375 22.06 14.99 32.44
C SER A 375 21.76 15.07 33.94
N LYS A 376 22.37 14.21 34.76
CA LYS A 376 22.24 14.33 36.23
C LYS A 376 22.59 15.74 36.71
N GLU A 377 23.52 16.41 36.03
CA GLU A 377 23.93 17.79 36.29
C GLU A 377 22.84 18.80 35.93
N GLU A 378 22.08 18.56 34.85
CA GLU A 378 20.95 19.39 34.46
C GLU A 378 19.73 19.16 35.36
N LEU A 379 19.49 17.91 35.80
CA LEU A 379 18.41 17.58 36.74
C LEU A 379 18.67 18.18 38.14
N GLU A 380 19.93 18.23 38.57
CA GLU A 380 20.35 18.90 39.81
C GLU A 380 20.27 20.42 39.71
N ALA A 381 20.63 21.00 38.55
CA ALA A 381 20.47 22.42 38.28
C ALA A 381 18.99 22.85 38.28
N ILE A 382 18.10 22.04 37.70
CA ILE A 382 16.66 22.28 37.68
C ILE A 382 16.07 22.13 39.09
N LYS A 383 16.43 21.09 39.86
CA LYS A 383 15.97 20.93 41.25
C LYS A 383 16.41 22.07 42.16
N LYS A 384 17.64 22.56 41.99
CA LYS A 384 18.18 23.69 42.76
C LYS A 384 17.50 25.01 42.37
N ALA A 385 17.19 25.20 41.08
CA ALA A 385 16.44 26.37 40.60
C ALA A 385 14.97 26.35 41.06
N MET A 386 14.32 25.18 41.15
CA MET A 386 12.93 25.05 41.59
C MET A 386 12.71 25.19 43.10
N VAL A 387 13.76 25.05 43.92
CA VAL A 387 13.64 25.07 45.41
C VAL A 387 14.36 26.28 46.04
N SER A 388 15.42 26.82 45.44
CA SER A 388 16.30 27.80 46.11
C SER A 388 16.50 29.11 45.35
N GLY A 389 15.94 29.25 44.15
CA GLY A 389 15.96 30.51 43.41
C GLY A 389 14.90 31.49 43.95
N PRO A 390 14.93 32.79 43.56
CA PRO A 390 13.97 33.81 43.98
C PRO A 390 12.50 33.58 43.58
N GLY A 391 12.14 32.36 43.14
CA GLY A 391 10.82 31.91 42.69
C GLY A 391 10.57 30.40 42.89
N GLY A 392 11.10 29.78 43.94
CA GLY A 392 10.77 28.39 44.31
C GLY A 392 9.38 28.22 44.94
N ILE A 393 8.83 26.99 44.91
CA ILE A 393 7.41 26.64 45.25
C ILE A 393 7.12 26.69 46.77
N ALA A 394 7.32 27.85 47.38
CA ALA A 394 6.59 28.25 48.55
C ALA A 394 6.14 29.69 48.30
N THR A 395 4.83 29.87 48.12
CA THR A 395 4.10 31.15 47.91
C THR A 395 4.07 31.71 46.48
N HIS A 396 2.90 31.65 45.81
CA HIS A 396 2.11 32.79 45.29
C HIS A 396 1.02 32.37 44.26
N SER A 397 -0.05 33.17 44.21
CA SER A 397 -1.43 32.91 43.79
C SER A 397 -1.72 33.05 42.27
N GLY A 398 -2.08 31.95 41.60
CA GLY A 398 -2.60 31.96 40.22
C GLY A 398 -4.12 31.73 40.14
N HIS A 399 -4.75 32.25 39.08
CA HIS A 399 -6.20 32.19 38.83
C HIS A 399 -6.53 31.66 37.43
N TRP A 400 -7.73 31.10 37.25
CA TRP A 400 -8.17 30.44 36.00
C TRP A 400 -9.13 31.33 35.18
N TYR A 401 -8.98 31.31 33.85
CA TYR A 401 -9.75 32.12 32.89
C TYR A 401 -10.23 31.26 31.71
N LYS A 402 -11.20 31.77 30.94
CA LYS A 402 -11.73 31.16 29.71
C LYS A 402 -11.72 32.17 28.56
N CYS A 403 -11.46 31.68 27.34
CA CYS A 403 -11.58 32.51 26.13
C CYS A 403 -13.05 32.67 25.70
N VAL A 404 -13.32 33.51 24.69
CA VAL A 404 -14.67 33.77 24.14
C VAL A 404 -15.40 32.50 23.65
N ASN A 405 -14.65 31.45 23.31
CA ASN A 405 -15.18 30.16 22.90
C ASN A 405 -15.19 29.11 24.04
N GLY A 406 -14.87 29.51 25.27
CA GLY A 406 -14.99 28.67 26.48
C GLY A 406 -13.77 27.84 26.88
N HIS A 407 -12.64 27.92 26.17
CA HIS A 407 -11.44 27.13 26.49
C HIS A 407 -10.67 27.69 27.69
N PRO A 408 -10.32 26.87 28.71
CA PRO A 408 -9.68 27.34 29.94
C PRO A 408 -8.17 27.57 29.78
N PHE A 409 -7.64 28.57 30.48
CA PHE A 409 -6.21 28.88 30.58
C PHE A 409 -5.90 29.54 31.94
N ALA A 410 -4.66 29.43 32.44
CA ALA A 410 -4.26 29.96 33.75
C ALA A 410 -3.36 31.19 33.64
N ILE A 411 -3.50 32.13 34.59
CA ILE A 411 -2.63 33.30 34.71
C ILE A 411 -1.89 33.22 36.04
N GLY A 412 -0.56 33.13 35.97
CA GLY A 412 0.31 32.82 37.11
C GLY A 412 0.64 34.02 38.00
N GLU A 413 1.62 34.85 37.61
CA GLU A 413 2.39 35.69 38.54
C GLU A 413 1.60 36.72 39.38
N CYS A 414 0.46 37.19 38.89
CA CYS A 414 -0.42 38.13 39.61
C CYS A 414 -1.90 37.74 39.61
N GLY A 415 -2.25 36.59 39.02
CA GLY A 415 -3.64 36.12 38.89
C GLY A 415 -4.56 36.97 37.98
N MET A 416 -4.05 38.03 37.33
CA MET A 416 -4.85 38.94 36.49
C MET A 416 -4.22 39.21 35.11
N PRO A 417 -5.01 39.49 34.06
CA PRO A 417 -4.50 39.61 32.69
C PRO A 417 -3.66 40.88 32.47
N MET A 418 -2.36 40.70 32.26
CA MET A 418 -1.40 41.79 32.02
C MET A 418 -0.75 41.73 30.65
N GLN A 419 -0.87 40.61 29.95
CA GLN A 419 -0.32 40.42 28.61
C GLN A 419 -1.38 39.84 27.65
N LEU A 420 -1.34 40.32 26.41
CA LEU A 420 -2.11 39.75 25.32
C LEU A 420 -1.45 38.48 24.80
N ALA A 421 -2.26 37.44 24.61
CA ALA A 421 -1.86 36.18 24.02
C ALA A 421 -2.97 35.67 23.08
N ARG A 422 -2.78 34.49 22.49
CA ARG A 422 -3.82 33.81 21.69
C ARG A 422 -4.14 32.45 22.29
N CYS A 423 -5.42 32.09 22.28
CA CYS A 423 -5.86 30.77 22.71
C CYS A 423 -5.18 29.71 21.83
N PRO A 424 -4.50 28.72 22.42
CA PRO A 424 -3.82 27.67 21.64
C PRO A 424 -4.81 26.75 20.89
N GLU A 425 -6.06 26.68 21.35
CA GLU A 425 -7.09 25.82 20.78
C GLU A 425 -7.87 26.49 19.63
N CYS A 426 -8.30 27.74 19.79
CA CYS A 426 -9.15 28.43 18.80
C CYS A 426 -8.53 29.69 18.18
N GLY A 427 -7.34 30.09 18.61
CA GLY A 427 -6.63 31.24 18.05
C GLY A 427 -7.20 32.63 18.38
N GLN A 428 -8.35 32.70 19.07
CA GLN A 428 -8.95 33.96 19.52
C GLN A 428 -8.03 34.67 20.55
N PRO A 429 -8.06 36.00 20.63
CA PRO A 429 -7.24 36.74 21.58
C PRO A 429 -7.64 36.38 23.02
N VAL A 430 -6.63 36.13 23.86
CA VAL A 430 -6.78 35.84 25.29
C VAL A 430 -5.83 36.71 26.11
N GLY A 431 -6.00 36.70 27.43
CA GLY A 431 -5.25 37.58 28.33
C GLY A 431 -5.83 38.99 28.33
N GLY A 432 -4.98 40.00 28.40
CA GLY A 432 -5.40 41.38 28.60
C GLY A 432 -4.24 42.34 28.83
N GLN A 433 -4.54 43.59 29.16
CA GLN A 433 -3.54 44.58 29.56
C GLN A 433 -4.04 45.35 30.77
N SER A 434 -3.13 45.79 31.63
CA SER A 434 -3.46 46.59 32.83
C SER A 434 -4.54 45.94 33.70
N HIS A 435 -4.41 44.62 33.95
CA HIS A 435 -5.35 43.77 34.71
C HIS A 435 -6.76 43.65 34.10
N THR A 436 -6.98 44.16 32.88
CA THR A 436 -8.27 44.09 32.19
C THR A 436 -8.21 43.07 31.06
N ALA A 437 -9.09 42.08 31.11
CA ALA A 437 -9.17 41.05 30.09
C ALA A 437 -9.64 41.63 28.74
N VAL A 438 -9.20 41.02 27.63
CA VAL A 438 -9.77 41.33 26.30
C VAL A 438 -11.24 40.92 26.21
N ALA A 439 -12.00 41.61 25.36
CA ALA A 439 -13.43 41.36 25.18
C ALA A 439 -13.73 39.89 24.89
N GLY A 440 -14.62 39.29 25.69
CA GLY A 440 -15.01 37.88 25.59
C GLY A 440 -14.21 36.91 26.46
N VAL A 441 -13.12 37.35 27.11
CA VAL A 441 -12.43 36.53 28.13
C VAL A 441 -13.10 36.73 29.50
N SER A 442 -13.40 35.62 30.19
CA SER A 442 -14.04 35.64 31.51
C SER A 442 -13.27 34.78 32.52
N ARG A 443 -13.30 35.15 33.81
CA ARG A 443 -12.69 34.33 34.87
C ARG A 443 -13.49 33.05 35.09
N ALA A 444 -12.80 31.93 35.24
CA ALA A 444 -13.39 30.61 35.41
C ALA A 444 -13.46 30.27 36.90
N THR A 445 -14.30 30.98 37.65
CA THR A 445 -14.42 30.84 39.11
C THR A 445 -14.84 29.44 39.55
N GLU A 446 -15.50 28.68 38.68
CA GLU A 446 -15.84 27.26 38.89
C GLU A 446 -14.62 26.32 38.94
N MET A 447 -13.44 26.77 38.49
CA MET A 447 -12.19 25.99 38.48
C MET A 447 -11.23 26.38 39.60
N GLU A 448 -11.61 27.34 40.45
CA GLU A 448 -10.85 27.82 41.59
C GLU A 448 -11.46 27.23 42.87
N VAL A 449 -10.89 26.13 43.37
CA VAL A 449 -11.29 25.47 44.63
C VAL A 449 -10.26 25.74 45.70
#